data_AF-A0A095ZE05-F1
#
_entry.id   AF-A0A095ZE05-F1
#
_cell.length_a   1.000
_cell.length_b   1.000
_cell.length_c   1.000
_cell.angle_alpha   90.00
_cell.angle_beta   90.00
_cell.angle_gamma   90.00
#
_symmetry.space_group_name_H-M   'P 1'
#
loop_
_entity.id
_entity.type
_entity.pdbx_description
1 polymer ?
#
loop_
_entity_poly.entity_id
_entity_poly.type
_entity_poly.pdbx_seq_one_letter_code
_entity_poly.pdbx_strand_id
1 'polypeptide(L)'
;MANKRNLKQTINYICSELFAEVVAASLYGTIDNKDNAEALLSTVLIAHDDFVKRISHPEPGMKPKEYYRKLVADFNERVSEIIDQIGNLG
;
A
#
# COMPACT_ATOMS: atom_id res chain seq x y z
N MET A 1 -6.16 21.17 6.24
CA MET A 1 -6.56 20.26 5.14
C MET A 1 -5.39 19.82 4.24
N ALA A 2 -4.30 20.58 4.13
CA ALA A 2 -3.12 20.20 3.33
C ALA A 2 -2.53 18.82 3.69
N ASN A 3 -2.51 18.44 4.98
CA ASN A 3 -1.91 17.16 5.40
C ASN A 3 -2.70 15.92 4.91
N LYS A 4 -4.05 15.92 5.00
CA LYS A 4 -4.87 14.79 4.52
C LYS A 4 -4.77 14.60 3.00
N ARG A 5 -4.76 15.71 2.24
CA ARG A 5 -4.59 15.68 0.78
C ARG A 5 -3.23 15.11 0.39
N ASN A 6 -2.17 15.60 1.02
CA ASN A 6 -0.81 15.14 0.75
C ASN A 6 -0.62 13.67 1.16
N LEU A 7 -1.21 13.24 2.28
CA LEU A 7 -1.20 11.85 2.71
C LEU A 7 -1.90 10.94 1.68
N LYS A 8 -3.09 11.33 1.21
CA LYS A 8 -3.80 10.58 0.15
C LYS A 8 -2.96 10.49 -1.13
N GLN A 9 -2.34 11.60 -1.54
CA GLN A 9 -1.48 11.62 -2.72
C GLN A 9 -0.25 10.72 -2.55
N THR A 10 0.33 10.69 -1.36
CA THR A 10 1.47 9.82 -1.02
C THR A 10 1.08 8.34 -1.09
N ILE A 11 -0.06 7.97 -0.49
CA ILE A 11 -0.60 6.60 -0.56
C ILE A 11 -0.88 6.20 -2.01
N ASN A 12 -1.55 7.05 -2.79
CA ASN A 12 -1.81 6.78 -4.21
C ASN A 12 -0.51 6.54 -4.98
N TYR A 13 0.48 7.43 -4.81
CA TYR A 13 1.76 7.33 -5.49
C TYR A 13 2.47 6.02 -5.16
N ILE A 14 2.62 5.69 -3.88
CA ILE A 14 3.32 4.48 -3.44
C ILE A 14 2.60 3.22 -3.93
N CYS A 15 1.27 3.15 -3.82
CA CYS A 15 0.51 2.00 -4.31
C CYS A 15 0.60 1.86 -5.83
N SER A 16 0.67 2.95 -6.59
CA SER A 16 0.90 2.89 -8.05
C SER A 16 2.28 2.33 -8.40
N GLU A 17 3.33 2.74 -7.68
CA GLU A 17 4.68 2.20 -7.89
C GLU A 17 4.75 0.71 -7.52
N LEU A 18 4.18 0.30 -6.37
CA LEU A 18 4.12 -1.11 -5.97
C LEU A 18 3.37 -1.96 -7.00
N PHE A 19 2.26 -1.46 -7.54
CA PHE A 19 1.50 -2.17 -8.57
C PHE A 19 2.32 -2.34 -9.84
N ALA A 20 3.01 -1.29 -10.29
CA ALA A 20 3.89 -1.35 -11.45
C ALA A 20 5.03 -2.35 -11.24
N GLU A 21 5.61 -2.38 -10.04
CA GLU A 21 6.69 -3.32 -9.69
C GLU A 21 6.21 -4.78 -9.70
N VAL A 22 5.02 -5.08 -9.18
CA VAL A 22 4.45 -6.45 -9.26
C VAL A 22 4.23 -6.86 -10.72
N VAL A 23 3.74 -5.95 -11.57
CA VAL A 23 3.60 -6.21 -13.02
C VAL A 23 4.95 -6.43 -13.68
N ALA A 24 5.98 -5.65 -13.33
CA ALA A 24 7.32 -5.85 -13.86
C ALA A 24 7.91 -7.19 -13.42
N ALA A 25 7.79 -7.54 -12.14
CA ALA A 25 8.23 -8.82 -11.60
C ALA A 25 7.51 -10.00 -12.26
N SER A 26 6.21 -9.87 -12.59
CA SER A 26 5.47 -10.95 -13.26
C SER A 26 5.82 -11.12 -14.73
N LEU A 27 6.26 -10.07 -15.41
CA LEU A 27 6.64 -10.11 -16.83
C LEU A 27 8.11 -10.47 -17.05
N TYR A 28 8.99 -10.08 -16.12
CA TYR A 28 10.44 -10.17 -16.28
C TYR A 28 11.14 -11.00 -15.20
N GLY A 29 10.42 -11.48 -14.18
CA GLY A 29 10.95 -12.31 -13.11
C GLY A 29 11.41 -13.70 -13.58
N THR A 30 12.21 -14.35 -12.76
CA THR A 30 12.79 -15.67 -13.09
C THR A 30 11.84 -16.84 -12.82
N ILE A 31 10.75 -16.59 -12.10
CA ILE A 31 9.78 -17.59 -11.64
C ILE A 31 8.44 -17.35 -12.33
N ASP A 32 7.98 -18.32 -13.13
CA ASP A 32 6.64 -18.29 -13.72
C ASP A 32 5.59 -18.55 -12.62
N ASN A 33 5.08 -17.49 -12.02
CA ASN A 33 4.18 -17.56 -10.86
C ASN A 33 3.03 -16.56 -10.95
N LYS A 34 2.28 -16.65 -12.06
CA LYS A 34 1.17 -15.76 -12.39
C LYS A 34 0.12 -15.65 -11.27
N ASP A 35 -0.24 -16.75 -10.63
CA ASP A 35 -1.24 -16.76 -9.55
C ASP A 35 -0.77 -15.93 -8.34
N ASN A 36 0.51 -16.03 -7.98
CA ASN A 36 1.09 -15.23 -6.90
C ASN A 36 1.16 -13.73 -7.28
N ALA A 37 1.46 -13.41 -8.53
CA ALA A 37 1.42 -12.03 -9.00
C ALA A 37 0.01 -11.44 -8.94
N GLU A 38 -1.02 -12.15 -9.39
CA GLU A 38 -2.42 -11.70 -9.31
C GLU A 38 -2.89 -11.50 -7.86
N ALA A 39 -2.48 -12.39 -6.95
CA ALA A 39 -2.74 -12.23 -5.51
C ALA A 39 -2.05 -10.99 -4.93
N LEU A 40 -0.81 -10.70 -5.35
CA LEU A 40 -0.06 -9.52 -4.92
C LEU A 40 -0.65 -8.22 -5.47
N LEU A 41 -1.07 -8.18 -6.73
CA LEU A 41 -1.78 -7.04 -7.31
C LEU A 41 -3.07 -6.76 -6.53
N SER A 42 -3.84 -7.81 -6.22
CA SER A 42 -5.05 -7.69 -5.40
C SER A 42 -4.74 -7.14 -4.00
N THR A 43 -3.65 -7.60 -3.40
CA THR A 43 -3.19 -7.14 -2.09
C THR A 43 -2.85 -5.64 -2.08
N VAL A 44 -2.18 -5.15 -3.12
CA VAL A 44 -1.88 -3.71 -3.29
C VAL A 44 -3.17 -2.88 -3.40
N LEU A 45 -4.15 -3.35 -4.18
CA LEU A 45 -5.43 -2.65 -4.36
C LEU A 45 -6.25 -2.61 -3.06
N ILE A 46 -6.28 -3.70 -2.30
CA ILE A 46 -6.97 -3.77 -1.00
C ILE A 46 -6.31 -2.82 0.01
N ALA A 47 -4.97 -2.80 0.07
CA ALA A 47 -4.25 -1.88 0.94
C ALA A 47 -4.54 -0.42 0.55
N HIS A 48 -4.49 -0.09 -0.74
CA HIS A 48 -4.82 1.25 -1.23
C HIS A 48 -6.22 1.70 -0.78
N ASP A 49 -7.24 0.88 -1.03
CA ASP A 49 -8.62 1.20 -0.68
C ASP A 49 -8.81 1.40 0.84
N ASP A 50 -8.24 0.51 1.66
CA ASP A 50 -8.29 0.62 3.13
C ASP A 50 -7.69 1.95 3.61
N PHE A 51 -6.43 2.22 3.24
CA PHE A 51 -5.73 3.39 3.74
C PHE A 51 -6.32 4.70 3.23
N VAL A 52 -6.82 4.75 1.98
CA VAL A 52 -7.53 5.93 1.46
C VAL A 52 -8.83 6.17 2.22
N LYS A 53 -9.61 5.12 2.53
CA LYS A 53 -10.84 5.25 3.32
C LYS A 53 -10.54 5.73 4.74
N ARG A 54 -9.52 5.17 5.39
CA ARG A 54 -9.12 5.54 6.76
C ARG A 54 -8.77 7.02 6.92
N ILE A 55 -8.21 7.69 5.90
CA ILE A 55 -7.92 9.14 5.95
C ILE A 55 -9.17 9.97 6.30
N SER A 56 -10.33 9.59 5.76
CA SER A 56 -11.60 10.30 5.94
C SER A 56 -12.36 9.87 7.20
N HIS A 57 -11.97 8.78 7.84
CA HIS A 57 -12.67 8.19 8.98
C HIS A 57 -11.74 8.00 10.19
N PRO A 58 -11.29 9.09 10.85
CA PRO A 58 -10.56 9.00 12.11
C PRO A 58 -11.36 8.26 13.19
N GLU A 59 -10.65 7.49 14.00
CA GLU A 59 -11.26 6.72 15.09
C GLU A 59 -11.88 7.64 16.17
N PRO A 60 -13.17 7.48 16.50
CA PRO A 60 -13.80 8.25 17.56
C PRO A 60 -13.08 8.07 18.90
N GLY A 61 -12.81 9.18 19.60
CA GLY A 61 -12.12 9.16 20.89
C GLY A 61 -10.59 9.20 20.82
N MET A 62 -9.98 9.07 19.63
CA MET A 62 -8.53 9.23 19.45
C MET A 62 -8.16 10.68 19.06
N LYS A 63 -7.04 11.19 19.57
CA LYS A 63 -6.53 12.50 19.15
C LYS A 63 -6.13 12.47 17.67
N PRO A 64 -6.54 13.44 16.83
CA PRO A 64 -6.27 13.39 15.39
C PRO A 64 -4.78 13.23 15.03
N LYS A 65 -3.88 13.90 15.76
CA LYS A 65 -2.43 13.80 15.54
C LYS A 65 -1.91 12.38 15.77
N GLU A 66 -2.42 11.71 16.80
CA GLU A 66 -2.03 10.34 17.15
C GLU A 66 -2.57 9.35 16.12
N TYR A 67 -3.83 9.51 15.72
CA TYR A 67 -4.46 8.72 14.67
C TYR A 67 -3.67 8.75 13.37
N TYR A 68 -3.35 9.95 12.86
CA TYR A 68 -2.61 10.07 11.60
C TYR A 68 -1.16 9.58 11.70
N ARG A 69 -0.52 9.70 12.87
CA ARG A 69 0.80 9.10 13.10
C ARG A 69 0.74 7.58 13.01
N LYS A 70 -0.26 6.97 13.65
CA LYS A 70 -0.49 5.52 13.60
C LYS A 70 -0.83 5.07 12.17
N LEU A 71 -1.73 5.78 11.49
CA LEU A 71 -2.10 5.47 10.10
C LEU A 71 -0.89 5.42 9.16
N VAL A 72 0.06 6.36 9.31
CA VAL A 72 1.30 6.37 8.51
C VAL A 72 2.21 5.21 8.89
N ALA A 73 2.35 4.89 10.19
CA ALA A 73 3.15 3.76 10.64
C ALA A 73 2.59 2.42 10.10
N ASP A 74 1.29 2.19 10.27
CA ASP A 74 0.59 1.01 9.76
C ASP A 74 0.74 0.89 8.23
N PHE A 75 0.66 2.01 7.51
CA PHE A 75 0.84 2.02 6.05
C PHE A 75 2.27 1.62 5.65
N ASN A 76 3.28 2.17 6.32
CA ASN A 76 4.68 1.86 6.03
C ASN A 76 5.02 0.40 6.33
N GLU A 77 4.46 -0.17 7.41
CA GLU A 77 4.58 -1.59 7.72
C GLU A 77 3.98 -2.43 6.59
N ARG A 78 2.74 -2.12 6.17
CA ARG A 78 2.08 -2.83 5.07
C ARG A 78 2.83 -2.71 3.74
N VAL A 79 3.39 -1.55 3.43
CA VAL A 79 4.23 -1.33 2.24
C VAL A 79 5.49 -2.20 2.30
N SER A 80 6.13 -2.30 3.47
CA SER A 80 7.33 -3.11 3.66
C SER A 80 7.04 -4.59 3.43
N GLU A 81 5.93 -5.11 3.97
CA GLU A 81 5.48 -6.49 3.72
C GLU A 81 5.26 -6.78 2.22
N ILE A 82 4.66 -5.84 1.50
CA ILE A 82 4.41 -5.99 0.06
C ILE A 82 5.74 -5.99 -0.72
N ILE A 83 6.68 -5.11 -0.36
CA ILE A 83 8.02 -5.07 -0.98
C ILE A 83 8.75 -6.40 -0.78
N ASP A 84 8.72 -6.96 0.43
CA ASP A 84 9.34 -8.25 0.72
C ASP A 84 8.70 -9.38 -0.12
N GLN A 85 7.38 -9.36 -0.29
CA GLN A 85 6.68 -10.34 -1.13
C GLN A 85 7.02 -10.18 -2.61
N ILE A 86 7.15 -8.95 -3.11
CA ILE A 86 7.62 -8.67 -4.48
C ILE A 86 9.04 -9.20 -4.68
N GLY A 87 9.94 -8.99 -3.72
CA GLY A 87 11.31 -9.50 -3.77
C GLY A 87 11.40 -11.02 -3.83
N ASN A 88 10.36 -11.74 -3.40
CA ASN A 88 10.26 -13.20 -3.51
C ASN A 88 9.61 -13.68 -4.82
N LEU A 89 9.06 -12.78 -5.66
CA LEU A 89 8.57 -13.10 -7.01
C LEU A 89 9.69 -13.09 -8.07
N GLY A 90 10.70 -12.25 -7.87
CA GLY A 90 11.80 -11.99 -8.82
C GLY A 90 12.84 -13.12 -8.88
#